data_AF-A0A1L9B0B6-F1
#
_entry.id   AF-A0A1L9B0B6-F1
#
_cell.length_a   1.000
_cell.length_b   1.000
_cell.length_c   1.000
_cell.angle_alpha   90.00
_cell.angle_beta   90.00
_cell.angle_gamma   90.00
#
_symmetry.space_group_name_H-M   'P 1'
#
loop_
_entity.id
_entity.type
_entity.pdbx_description
1 polymer ?
#
loop_
_entity_poly.entity_id
_entity_poly.type
_entity_poly.pdbx_seq_one_letter_code
_entity_poly.pdbx_strand_id
1 'polypeptide(L)'
;MPIEAALERAQSEGMDLVEVNPMAKPPVCKIMDYGKFKYEEKKRASEAKKKQVVVHLKEVKLRPKTEEHDYEFKVRNVRRFLEEGNKAKVTIMFRGREITHKELGSAILDDVIKDLKDVAVVEQMPRMEGRQMFMIIAPNPKVAQRARELARQQAAAAEKAEAAGKPAAGGPAGGRKPGDAPGEGTPVVEASVAQMAPAAPAAQSGGAK
;
A
#
# COMPACT_ATOMS: atom_id res chain seq x y z
N MET A 1 26.53 -22.60 24.69
CA MET A 1 26.05 -22.21 26.03
C MET A 1 24.76 -22.99 26.28
N PRO A 2 24.58 -23.63 27.44
CA PRO A 2 23.29 -24.22 27.82
C PRO A 2 22.20 -23.14 27.94
N ILE A 3 20.93 -23.51 27.74
CA ILE A 3 19.78 -22.57 27.78
C ILE A 3 19.65 -21.92 29.16
N GLU A 4 19.83 -22.69 30.24
CA GLU A 4 19.76 -22.22 31.62
C GLU A 4 20.75 -21.10 31.90
N ALA A 5 22.02 -21.29 31.50
CA ALA A 5 23.06 -20.27 31.64
C ALA A 5 22.77 -19.00 30.82
N ALA A 6 22.03 -19.11 29.72
CA ALA A 6 21.62 -17.95 28.92
C ALA A 6 20.45 -17.20 29.57
N LEU A 7 19.51 -17.91 30.21
CA LEU A 7 18.40 -17.33 30.97
C LEU A 7 18.89 -16.60 32.22
N GLU A 8 19.83 -17.20 32.96
CA GLU A 8 20.44 -16.56 34.14
C GLU A 8 21.15 -15.25 33.79
N ARG A 9 21.90 -15.23 32.66
CA ARG A 9 22.54 -14.01 32.17
C ARG A 9 21.52 -12.93 31.81
N ALA A 10 20.45 -13.29 31.09
CA ALA A 10 19.39 -12.35 30.75
C ALA A 10 18.71 -11.76 32.00
N GLN A 11 18.41 -12.60 33.00
CA GLN A 11 17.84 -12.18 34.28
C GLN A 11 18.78 -11.26 35.07
N SER A 12 20.09 -11.56 35.10
CA SER A 12 21.08 -10.73 35.80
C SER A 12 21.22 -9.33 35.20
N GLU A 13 20.94 -9.20 33.91
CA GLU A 13 20.95 -7.92 33.18
C GLU A 13 19.56 -7.26 33.13
N GLY A 14 18.51 -7.90 33.70
CA GLY A 14 17.13 -7.41 33.67
C GLY A 14 16.52 -7.34 32.27
N MET A 15 17.00 -8.17 31.34
CA MET A 15 16.56 -8.23 29.94
C MET A 15 15.97 -9.61 29.59
N ASP A 16 15.37 -9.72 28.40
CA ASP A 16 14.78 -10.97 27.92
C ASP A 16 15.77 -11.77 27.05
N LEU A 17 15.72 -13.10 27.15
CA LEU A 17 16.36 -13.99 26.18
C LEU A 17 15.41 -14.17 24.99
N VAL A 18 15.72 -13.56 23.85
CA VAL A 18 14.87 -13.61 22.64
C VAL A 18 15.48 -14.49 21.57
N GLU A 19 14.71 -15.43 21.05
CA GLU A 19 15.10 -16.27 19.91
C GLU A 19 14.92 -15.49 18.60
N VAL A 20 16.04 -15.10 17.96
CA VAL A 20 16.01 -14.28 16.73
C VAL A 20 16.00 -15.13 15.46
N ASN A 21 16.56 -16.34 15.51
CA ASN A 21 16.56 -17.27 14.38
C ASN A 21 16.34 -18.72 14.84
N PRO A 22 15.11 -19.24 14.71
CA PRO A 22 14.79 -20.62 15.07
C PRO A 22 15.22 -21.65 14.02
N MET A 23 15.54 -21.22 12.79
CA MET A 23 15.89 -22.12 11.68
C MET A 23 17.37 -22.52 11.66
N ALA A 24 18.22 -21.84 12.44
CA ALA A 24 19.62 -22.18 12.57
C ALA A 24 19.82 -23.42 13.47
N LYS A 25 20.82 -24.25 13.16
CA LYS A 25 21.28 -25.35 14.03
C LYS A 25 22.72 -25.07 14.46
N PRO A 26 22.97 -24.65 15.72
CA PRO A 26 22.01 -24.43 16.82
C PRO A 26 21.20 -23.11 16.70
N PRO A 27 20.01 -23.00 17.34
CA PRO A 27 19.20 -21.77 17.34
C PRO A 27 19.98 -20.57 17.86
N VAL A 28 19.75 -19.40 17.27
CA VAL A 28 20.44 -18.16 17.67
C VAL A 28 19.52 -17.35 18.58
N CYS A 29 19.91 -17.25 19.84
CA CYS A 29 19.25 -16.44 20.86
C CYS A 29 20.09 -15.20 21.17
N LYS A 30 19.43 -14.06 21.40
CA LYS A 30 20.06 -12.79 21.73
C LYS A 30 19.37 -12.19 22.95
N ILE A 31 20.17 -11.72 23.91
CA ILE A 31 19.68 -11.02 25.09
C ILE A 31 19.32 -9.59 24.64
N MET A 32 18.05 -9.21 24.80
CA MET A 32 17.56 -7.87 24.46
C MET A 32 16.23 -7.58 25.17
N ASP A 33 15.87 -6.30 25.30
CA ASP A 33 14.52 -5.90 25.71
C ASP A 33 13.52 -6.15 24.57
N TYR A 34 12.63 -7.13 24.74
CA TYR A 34 11.65 -7.49 23.73
C TYR A 34 10.60 -6.38 23.50
N GLY A 35 10.23 -5.65 24.56
CA GLY A 35 9.26 -4.56 24.50
C GLY A 35 9.76 -3.40 23.64
N LYS A 36 11.01 -2.97 23.87
CA LYS A 36 11.67 -1.92 23.09
C LYS A 36 11.87 -2.35 21.64
N PHE A 37 12.34 -3.58 21.41
CA PHE A 37 12.53 -4.13 20.06
C PHE A 37 11.22 -4.12 19.27
N LYS A 38 10.11 -4.59 19.87
CA LYS A 38 8.79 -4.61 19.23
C LYS A 38 8.25 -3.21 18.92
N TYR A 39 8.55 -2.22 19.77
CA TYR A 39 8.20 -0.82 19.51
C TYR A 39 8.99 -0.26 18.33
N GLU A 40 10.31 -0.47 18.30
CA GLU A 40 11.18 -0.02 17.21
C GLU A 40 10.84 -0.68 15.88
N GLU A 41 10.54 -1.98 15.87
CA GLU A 41 10.05 -2.69 14.68
C GLU A 41 8.73 -2.12 14.19
N LYS A 42 7.75 -1.91 15.08
CA LYS A 42 6.46 -1.30 14.71
C LYS A 42 6.65 0.12 14.18
N LYS A 43 7.51 0.92 14.79
CA LYS A 43 7.83 2.28 14.37
C LYS A 43 8.48 2.27 12.98
N ARG A 44 9.51 1.45 12.78
CA ARG A 44 10.21 1.29 11.50
C ARG A 44 9.27 0.76 10.41
N ALA A 45 8.43 -0.21 10.71
CA ALA A 45 7.42 -0.73 9.79
C ALA A 45 6.40 0.35 9.42
N SER A 46 5.98 1.19 10.37
CA SER A 46 5.06 2.30 10.12
C SER A 46 5.71 3.38 9.25
N GLU A 47 6.97 3.73 9.52
CA GLU A 47 7.74 4.68 8.72
C GLU A 47 7.99 4.15 7.29
N ALA A 48 8.32 2.87 7.16
CA ALA A 48 8.50 2.23 5.85
C ALA A 48 7.21 2.22 5.04
N LYS A 49 6.07 1.90 5.67
CA LYS A 49 4.74 1.95 5.02
C LYS A 49 4.37 3.37 4.58
N LYS A 50 4.68 4.38 5.38
CA LYS A 50 4.43 5.79 5.02
C LYS A 50 5.32 6.25 3.84
N LYS A 51 6.56 5.77 3.78
CA LYS A 51 7.53 6.12 2.72
C LYS A 51 7.33 5.33 1.42
N GLN A 52 6.54 4.26 1.46
CA GLN A 52 6.25 3.47 0.28
C GLN A 52 5.37 4.28 -0.70
N VAL A 53 5.88 4.51 -1.91
CA VAL A 53 5.09 5.09 -2.99
C VAL A 53 4.06 4.06 -3.43
N VAL A 54 2.80 4.29 -3.07
CA VAL A 54 1.68 3.43 -3.46
C VAL A 54 1.29 3.79 -4.89
N VAL A 55 1.42 2.83 -5.80
CA VAL A 55 0.96 2.97 -7.18
C VAL A 55 -0.52 2.62 -7.22
N HIS A 56 -1.36 3.59 -7.56
CA HIS A 56 -2.79 3.38 -7.70
C HIS A 56 -3.16 3.04 -9.14
N LEU A 57 -4.22 2.23 -9.30
CA LEU A 57 -4.88 2.04 -10.59
C LEU A 57 -6.03 3.03 -10.69
N LYS A 58 -5.85 4.11 -11.45
CA LYS A 58 -6.88 5.12 -11.68
C LYS A 58 -7.73 4.74 -12.88
N GLU A 59 -9.04 4.75 -12.74
CA GLU A 59 -9.95 4.42 -13.84
C GLU A 59 -10.47 5.70 -14.52
N VAL A 60 -10.44 5.71 -15.85
CA VAL A 60 -11.00 6.79 -16.69
C VAL A 60 -12.05 6.20 -17.61
N LYS A 61 -13.27 6.73 -17.53
CA LYS A 61 -14.43 6.24 -18.27
C LYS A 61 -14.74 7.14 -19.48
N LEU A 62 -14.74 6.56 -20.66
CA LEU A 62 -15.05 7.17 -21.94
C LEU A 62 -16.37 6.62 -22.51
N ARG A 63 -17.01 7.40 -23.36
CA ARG A 63 -18.18 6.98 -24.13
C ARG A 63 -17.84 7.00 -25.61
N PRO A 64 -18.45 6.13 -26.44
CA PRO A 64 -18.22 6.14 -27.89
C PRO A 64 -18.66 7.44 -28.58
N LYS A 65 -19.61 8.18 -27.99
CA LYS A 65 -20.13 9.47 -28.49
C LYS A 65 -19.61 10.65 -27.66
N THR A 66 -18.35 10.56 -27.21
CA THR A 66 -17.70 11.66 -26.48
C THR A 66 -17.36 12.79 -27.46
N GLU A 67 -17.62 14.04 -27.06
CA GLU A 67 -17.18 15.23 -27.78
C GLU A 67 -15.66 15.39 -27.69
N GLU A 68 -15.05 16.02 -28.70
CA GLU A 68 -13.60 16.21 -28.80
C GLU A 68 -13.00 16.86 -27.55
N HIS A 69 -13.67 17.87 -26.99
CA HIS A 69 -13.21 18.54 -25.77
C HIS A 69 -13.18 17.62 -24.53
N ASP A 70 -14.18 16.75 -24.35
CA ASP A 70 -14.20 15.78 -23.24
C ASP A 70 -13.16 14.67 -23.44
N TYR A 71 -12.89 14.28 -24.70
CA TYR A 71 -11.81 13.37 -25.04
C TYR A 71 -10.45 13.93 -24.63
N GLU A 72 -10.10 15.14 -25.09
CA GLU A 72 -8.82 15.79 -24.77
C GLU A 72 -8.62 15.97 -23.27
N PHE A 73 -9.68 16.38 -22.55
CA PHE A 73 -9.62 16.54 -21.10
C PHE A 73 -9.28 15.21 -20.41
N LYS A 74 -9.89 14.11 -20.84
CA LYS A 74 -9.63 12.77 -20.29
C LYS A 74 -8.25 12.26 -20.66
N VAL A 75 -7.78 12.46 -21.88
CA VAL A 75 -6.40 12.10 -22.29
C VAL A 75 -5.38 12.87 -21.45
N ARG A 76 -5.58 14.16 -21.22
CA ARG A 76 -4.72 14.97 -20.34
C ARG A 76 -4.71 14.46 -18.90
N ASN A 77 -5.87 14.02 -18.39
CA ASN A 77 -5.97 13.45 -17.06
C ASN A 77 -5.25 12.10 -16.96
N VAL A 78 -5.38 11.24 -17.98
CA VAL A 78 -4.61 9.98 -18.08
C VAL A 78 -3.11 10.28 -18.10
N ARG A 79 -2.66 11.25 -18.91
CA ARG A 79 -1.26 11.69 -18.96
C ARG A 79 -0.76 12.09 -17.58
N ARG A 80 -1.50 12.94 -16.87
CA ARG A 80 -1.17 13.35 -15.50
C ARG A 80 -1.05 12.16 -14.56
N PHE A 81 -1.93 11.17 -14.66
CA PHE A 81 -1.86 9.98 -13.82
C PHE A 81 -0.59 9.15 -14.08
N LEU A 82 -0.18 9.03 -15.34
CA LEU A 82 1.04 8.35 -15.73
C LEU A 82 2.28 9.12 -15.27
N GLU A 83 2.28 10.45 -15.35
CA GLU A 83 3.34 11.32 -14.83
C GLU A 83 3.47 11.26 -13.30
N GLU A 84 2.36 11.06 -12.59
CA GLU A 84 2.35 10.77 -11.14
C GLU A 84 2.83 9.34 -10.82
N GLY A 85 3.11 8.51 -11.84
CA GLY A 85 3.57 7.13 -11.67
C GLY A 85 2.45 6.13 -11.39
N ASN A 86 1.19 6.53 -11.56
CA ASN A 86 0.03 5.66 -11.40
C ASN A 86 -0.27 4.89 -12.69
N LYS A 87 -0.93 3.74 -12.55
CA LYS A 87 -1.48 3.01 -13.70
C LYS A 87 -2.85 3.58 -14.05
N ALA A 88 -3.20 3.58 -15.33
CA ALA A 88 -4.51 4.03 -15.80
C ALA A 88 -5.27 2.88 -16.46
N LYS A 89 -6.50 2.64 -16.01
CA LYS A 89 -7.47 1.77 -16.69
C LYS A 89 -8.41 2.67 -17.50
N VAL A 90 -8.30 2.63 -18.82
CA VAL A 90 -9.20 3.37 -19.71
C VAL A 90 -10.33 2.43 -20.10
N THR A 91 -11.56 2.80 -19.76
CA THR A 91 -12.76 1.98 -19.96
C THR A 91 -13.73 2.73 -20.87
N ILE A 92 -14.13 2.14 -21.99
CA ILE A 92 -15.21 2.61 -22.85
C ILE A 92 -16.47 1.81 -22.50
N MET A 93 -17.52 2.51 -22.09
CA MET A 93 -18.81 1.87 -21.83
C MET A 93 -19.73 1.99 -23.04
N PHE A 94 -20.18 0.86 -23.57
CA PHE A 94 -21.17 0.81 -24.64
C PHE A 94 -22.59 0.85 -24.07
N ARG A 95 -23.52 1.52 -24.75
CA ARG A 95 -24.93 1.53 -24.38
C ARG A 95 -25.73 0.59 -25.27
N GLY A 96 -26.24 -0.50 -24.68
CA GLY A 96 -27.22 -1.40 -25.31
C GLY A 96 -26.75 -1.96 -26.64
N ARG A 97 -27.33 -1.45 -27.75
CA ARG A 97 -27.06 -1.90 -29.13
C ARG A 97 -25.70 -1.47 -29.66
N GLU A 98 -24.99 -0.57 -28.97
CA GLU A 98 -23.68 -0.07 -29.41
C GLU A 98 -22.54 -1.09 -29.23
N ILE A 99 -22.79 -2.22 -28.56
CA ILE A 99 -21.80 -3.31 -28.38
C ILE A 99 -21.34 -3.90 -29.73
N THR A 100 -22.16 -3.80 -30.78
CA THR A 100 -21.78 -4.24 -32.13
C THR A 100 -20.73 -3.33 -32.77
N HIS A 101 -20.66 -2.06 -32.39
CA HIS A 101 -19.68 -1.09 -32.89
C HIS A 101 -18.38 -1.13 -32.10
N LYS A 102 -17.75 -2.31 -32.03
CA LYS A 102 -16.44 -2.49 -31.39
C LYS A 102 -15.35 -1.66 -32.08
N GLU A 103 -15.52 -1.41 -33.37
CA GLU A 103 -14.60 -0.61 -34.20
C GLU A 103 -14.49 0.83 -33.69
N LEU A 104 -15.59 1.46 -33.29
CA LEU A 104 -15.59 2.82 -32.73
C LEU A 104 -14.82 2.88 -31.41
N GLY A 105 -15.03 1.89 -30.53
CA GLY A 105 -14.29 1.81 -29.28
C GLY A 105 -12.80 1.55 -29.49
N SER A 106 -12.46 0.69 -30.45
CA SER A 106 -11.07 0.36 -30.78
C SER A 106 -10.35 1.58 -31.35
N ALA A 107 -10.98 2.32 -32.27
CA ALA A 107 -10.42 3.54 -32.85
C ALA A 107 -10.09 4.59 -31.78
N ILE A 108 -11.02 4.83 -30.83
CA ILE A 108 -10.79 5.77 -29.73
C ILE A 108 -9.60 5.31 -28.86
N LEU A 109 -9.50 4.02 -28.54
CA LEU A 109 -8.39 3.50 -27.74
C LEU A 109 -7.06 3.57 -28.50
N ASP A 110 -7.07 3.32 -29.81
CA ASP A 110 -5.88 3.45 -30.66
C ASP A 110 -5.39 4.89 -30.72
N ASP A 111 -6.30 5.86 -30.76
CA ASP A 111 -5.96 7.28 -30.71
C ASP A 111 -5.39 7.66 -29.34
N VAL A 112 -5.98 7.16 -28.23
CA VAL A 112 -5.41 7.35 -26.89
C VAL A 112 -4.00 6.76 -26.78
N ILE A 113 -3.76 5.59 -27.39
CA ILE A 113 -2.42 5.01 -27.45
C ILE A 113 -1.49 5.94 -28.21
N LYS A 114 -1.88 6.44 -29.39
CA LYS A 114 -1.05 7.34 -30.21
C LYS A 114 -0.64 8.60 -29.44
N ASP A 115 -1.58 9.22 -28.74
CA ASP A 115 -1.34 10.47 -28.01
C ASP A 115 -0.46 10.27 -26.77
N LEU A 116 -0.45 9.08 -26.19
CA LEU A 116 0.28 8.75 -24.95
C LEU A 116 1.53 7.87 -25.18
N LYS A 117 1.93 7.64 -26.44
CA LYS A 117 3.10 6.80 -26.79
C LYS A 117 4.41 7.29 -26.17
N ASP A 118 4.51 8.57 -25.84
CA ASP A 118 5.70 9.19 -25.26
C ASP A 118 5.88 8.82 -23.77
N VAL A 119 4.79 8.83 -23.00
CA VAL A 119 4.80 8.63 -21.55
C VAL A 119 4.36 7.24 -21.09
N ALA A 120 3.72 6.46 -21.97
CA ALA A 120 2.97 5.27 -21.58
C ALA A 120 3.40 3.98 -22.30
N VAL A 121 3.18 2.86 -21.64
CA VAL A 121 3.38 1.49 -22.15
C VAL A 121 2.08 0.72 -21.93
N VAL A 122 1.58 0.08 -22.99
CA VAL A 122 0.36 -0.73 -22.91
C VAL A 122 0.68 -2.04 -22.19
N GLU A 123 0.09 -2.25 -21.02
CA GLU A 123 0.25 -3.48 -20.23
C GLU A 123 -0.79 -4.53 -20.65
N GLN A 124 -2.01 -4.08 -20.92
CA GLN A 124 -3.09 -4.93 -21.41
C GLN A 124 -3.76 -4.29 -22.61
N MET A 125 -3.70 -4.97 -23.76
CA MET A 125 -4.36 -4.54 -24.99
C MET A 125 -5.88 -4.40 -24.80
N PRO A 126 -6.54 -3.58 -25.64
CA PRO A 126 -8.00 -3.42 -25.63
C PRO A 126 -8.73 -4.77 -25.65
N ARG A 127 -9.49 -5.05 -24.59
CA ARG A 127 -10.34 -6.24 -24.52
C ARG A 127 -11.77 -5.89 -24.13
N MET A 128 -12.71 -6.66 -24.66
CA MET A 128 -14.13 -6.56 -24.32
C MET A 128 -14.41 -7.37 -23.05
N GLU A 129 -15.05 -6.73 -22.08
CA GLU A 129 -15.58 -7.33 -20.87
C GLU A 129 -17.07 -6.96 -20.74
N GLY A 130 -17.93 -7.86 -21.22
CA GLY A 130 -19.37 -7.66 -21.26
C GLY A 130 -19.77 -6.44 -22.11
N ARG A 131 -20.27 -5.39 -21.45
CA ARG A 131 -20.73 -4.14 -22.09
C ARG A 131 -19.66 -3.04 -22.13
N GLN A 132 -18.42 -3.34 -21.76
CA GLN A 132 -17.34 -2.36 -21.66
C GLN A 132 -16.12 -2.89 -22.42
N MET A 133 -15.39 -2.01 -23.10
CA MET A 133 -14.05 -2.30 -23.58
C MET A 133 -13.08 -1.58 -22.67
N PHE A 134 -11.99 -2.23 -22.29
CA PHE A 134 -10.98 -1.55 -21.49
C PHE A 134 -9.56 -1.90 -21.92
N MET A 135 -8.67 -0.99 -21.56
CA MET A 135 -7.23 -1.09 -21.75
C MET A 135 -6.54 -0.67 -20.45
N ILE A 136 -5.43 -1.32 -20.12
CA ILE A 136 -4.58 -0.91 -18.99
C ILE A 136 -3.27 -0.38 -19.54
N ILE A 137 -2.95 0.84 -19.13
CA ILE A 137 -1.74 1.55 -19.51
C ILE A 137 -0.91 1.79 -18.25
N ALA A 138 0.37 1.49 -18.35
CA ALA A 138 1.37 1.76 -17.33
C ALA A 138 2.28 2.92 -17.76
N PRO A 139 2.85 3.68 -16.81
CA PRO A 139 3.85 4.68 -17.15
C PRO A 139 5.13 4.01 -17.66
N ASN A 140 5.79 4.65 -18.63
CA ASN A 140 7.10 4.23 -19.10
C ASN A 140 8.09 4.17 -17.91
N PRO A 141 8.99 3.17 -17.82
CA PRO A 141 9.96 3.07 -16.73
C PRO A 141 10.71 4.37 -16.42
N LYS A 142 11.05 5.17 -17.45
CA LYS A 142 11.69 6.48 -17.26
C LYS A 142 10.78 7.49 -16.53
N VAL A 143 9.51 7.53 -16.89
CA VAL A 143 8.49 8.40 -16.26
C VAL A 143 8.19 7.91 -14.85
N ALA A 144 8.05 6.59 -14.66
CA ALA A 144 7.81 5.98 -13.37
C ALA A 144 8.95 6.25 -12.37
N GLN A 145 10.20 6.24 -12.82
CA GLN A 145 11.35 6.59 -11.98
C GLN A 145 11.31 8.06 -11.56
N ARG A 146 11.09 8.97 -12.51
CA ARG A 146 10.96 10.41 -12.22
C ARG A 146 9.83 10.70 -11.25
N ALA A 147 8.68 10.06 -11.43
CA ALA A 147 7.53 10.19 -10.54
C ALA A 147 7.85 9.75 -9.09
N ARG A 148 8.53 8.61 -8.94
CA ARG A 148 8.97 8.09 -7.63
C ARG A 148 9.98 9.00 -6.96
N GLU A 149 10.92 9.55 -7.73
CA GLU A 149 11.90 10.52 -7.22
C GLU A 149 11.23 11.81 -6.76
N LEU A 150 10.31 12.36 -7.56
CA LEU A 150 9.52 13.55 -7.21
C LEU A 150 8.66 13.30 -5.97
N ALA A 151 7.98 12.15 -5.88
CA ALA A 151 7.20 11.78 -4.69
C ALA A 151 8.08 11.65 -3.44
N ARG A 152 9.28 11.07 -3.57
CA ARG A 152 10.25 10.98 -2.47
C ARG A 152 10.78 12.35 -2.06
N GLN A 153 11.03 13.24 -3.02
CA GLN A 153 11.45 14.62 -2.75
C GLN A 153 10.36 15.41 -2.03
N GLN A 154 9.10 15.27 -2.46
CA GLN A 154 7.96 15.91 -1.80
C GLN A 154 7.74 15.38 -0.38
N ALA A 155 7.86 14.07 -0.16
CA ALA A 155 7.79 13.49 1.18
C ALA A 155 8.93 13.99 2.08
N ALA A 156 10.17 14.07 1.56
CA ALA A 156 11.31 14.61 2.30
C ALA A 156 11.19 16.12 2.57
N ALA A 157 10.60 16.89 1.66
CA ALA A 157 10.35 18.31 1.84
C ALA A 157 9.23 18.57 2.87
N ALA A 158 8.16 17.77 2.85
CA ALA A 158 7.09 17.82 3.86
C ALA A 158 7.62 17.46 5.25
N GLU A 159 8.45 16.43 5.37
CA GLU A 159 9.10 16.04 6.64
C GLU A 159 10.02 17.16 7.17
N LYS A 160 10.73 17.87 6.28
CA LYS A 160 11.55 19.05 6.64
C LYS A 160 10.71 20.26 7.04
N ALA A 161 9.57 20.50 6.39
CA ALA A 161 8.66 21.60 6.72
C ALA A 161 7.94 21.35 8.06
N GLU A 162 7.53 20.10 8.32
CA GLU A 162 6.93 19.70 9.60
C GLU A 162 7.95 19.81 10.76
N ALA A 163 9.24 19.54 10.52
CA ALA A 163 10.30 19.74 11.49
C ALA A 163 10.61 21.23 11.78
N ALA A 164 10.41 22.13 10.81
CA ALA A 164 10.63 23.58 10.96
C ALA A 164 9.43 24.33 11.57
N GLY A 165 8.23 23.75 11.52
CA GLY A 165 6.97 24.35 11.95
C GLY A 165 6.55 24.06 13.39
N LYS A 166 7.47 23.72 14.31
CA LYS A 166 7.16 23.51 15.73
C LYS A 166 7.39 24.81 16.51
N PRO A 167 6.37 25.64 16.80
CA PRO A 167 6.55 26.73 17.75
C PRO A 167 6.65 26.12 19.14
N ALA A 168 7.72 26.46 19.84
CA ALA A 168 7.80 26.27 21.28
C ALA A 168 6.70 27.12 21.95
N ALA A 169 5.69 26.47 22.52
CA ALA A 169 4.83 27.08 23.52
C ALA A 169 5.10 26.38 24.86
N GLY A 170 5.89 27.04 25.70
CA GLY A 170 6.04 26.71 27.11
C GLY A 170 4.78 27.12 27.90
N GLY A 171 4.44 26.35 28.94
CA GLY A 171 3.45 26.73 29.96
C GLY A 171 3.94 27.88 30.85
N PRO A 172 3.12 28.40 31.79
CA PRO A 172 2.85 27.61 33.01
C PRO A 172 1.48 27.81 33.72
N ALA A 173 1.16 26.84 34.58
CA ALA A 173 0.52 26.91 35.91
C ALA A 173 -0.88 27.57 36.14
N GLY A 174 -1.77 26.80 36.79
CA GLY A 174 -2.65 27.32 37.86
C GLY A 174 -4.09 26.78 37.90
N GLY A 175 -4.43 26.01 38.95
CA GLY A 175 -5.83 25.88 39.42
C GLY A 175 -6.30 24.48 39.84
N ARG A 176 -6.20 24.15 41.14
CA ARG A 176 -6.95 23.06 41.81
C ARG A 176 -8.44 23.45 41.93
N LYS A 177 -9.42 22.54 41.96
CA LYS A 177 -9.93 21.81 43.15
C LYS A 177 -11.14 20.88 42.80
N PRO A 178 -11.63 20.03 43.75
CA PRO A 178 -12.16 18.67 43.50
C PRO A 178 -13.67 18.47 43.77
N GLY A 179 -14.18 17.27 43.43
CA GLY A 179 -15.48 16.67 43.80
C GLY A 179 -16.00 15.79 42.66
N ASP A 180 -16.66 14.63 42.79
CA ASP A 180 -17.15 13.84 43.93
C ASP A 180 -17.52 12.44 43.35
N ALA A 181 -17.01 11.36 43.98
CA ALA A 181 -17.60 10.00 44.20
C ALA A 181 -18.28 9.18 43.03
N PRO A 182 -18.75 7.92 43.25
CA PRO A 182 -18.31 6.75 42.47
C PRO A 182 -19.43 6.06 41.66
N GLY A 183 -19.08 5.13 40.76
CA GLY A 183 -20.06 4.30 40.07
C GLY A 183 -19.45 3.11 39.33
N GLU A 184 -19.64 1.93 39.92
CA GLU A 184 -19.44 0.62 39.32
C GLU A 184 -20.25 0.47 38.01
N GLY A 185 -19.72 -0.28 37.05
CA GLY A 185 -20.43 -0.52 35.80
C GLY A 185 -19.62 -1.31 34.80
N THR A 186 -19.42 -2.59 35.09
CA THR A 186 -19.11 -3.61 34.10
C THR A 186 -20.13 -3.55 32.96
N PRO A 187 -19.72 -3.79 31.71
CA PRO A 187 -20.55 -4.63 30.88
C PRO A 187 -19.75 -5.81 30.34
N VAL A 188 -20.24 -6.97 30.77
CA VAL A 188 -20.00 -8.29 30.20
C VAL A 188 -20.72 -8.32 28.85
N VAL A 189 -20.04 -8.71 27.76
CA VAL A 189 -20.70 -9.34 26.62
C VAL A 189 -19.81 -10.47 26.06
N GLU A 190 -20.32 -11.66 26.33
CA GLU A 190 -20.15 -12.96 25.69
C GLU A 190 -19.95 -12.91 24.16
N ALA A 191 -19.06 -13.75 23.62
CA ALA A 191 -19.45 -15.00 22.96
C ALA A 191 -18.46 -15.47 21.87
N SER A 192 -18.09 -16.73 22.05
CA SER A 192 -17.92 -17.77 21.03
C SER A 192 -16.65 -17.87 20.19
N VAL A 193 -15.95 -18.95 20.53
CA VAL A 193 -14.95 -19.73 19.82
C VAL A 193 -15.43 -20.15 18.42
N ALA A 194 -14.57 -20.02 17.41
CA ALA A 194 -14.51 -20.97 16.30
C ALA A 194 -13.09 -21.02 15.72
N GLN A 195 -12.47 -22.17 15.91
CA GLN A 195 -11.23 -22.62 15.28
C GLN A 195 -11.41 -22.73 13.76
N MET A 196 -10.41 -22.30 12.98
CA MET A 196 -10.13 -22.97 11.70
C MET A 196 -8.66 -22.79 11.33
N ALA A 197 -7.93 -23.89 11.31
CA ALA A 197 -6.57 -24.01 10.81
C ALA A 197 -6.54 -23.86 9.28
N PRO A 198 -5.48 -23.29 8.68
CA PRO A 198 -5.17 -23.53 7.28
C PRO A 198 -4.25 -24.74 7.12
N ALA A 199 -4.76 -25.72 6.37
CA ALA A 199 -4.04 -26.89 5.90
C ALA A 199 -2.83 -26.51 5.02
N ALA A 200 -1.73 -27.23 5.24
CA ALA A 200 -0.58 -27.25 4.34
C ALA A 200 -0.92 -28.06 3.07
N PRO A 201 -0.54 -27.62 1.86
CA PRO A 201 -0.68 -28.42 0.66
C PRO A 201 0.44 -29.48 0.57
N ALA A 202 0.04 -30.72 0.37
CA ALA A 202 0.90 -31.84 0.06
C ALA A 202 1.61 -31.63 -1.28
N ALA A 203 2.95 -31.60 -1.25
CA ALA A 203 3.80 -31.83 -2.40
C ALA A 203 4.39 -33.24 -2.29
N GLN A 204 3.93 -34.15 -3.13
CA GLN A 204 4.73 -35.31 -3.51
C GLN A 204 4.84 -35.36 -5.02
N SER A 205 6.04 -35.01 -5.44
CA SER A 205 6.65 -35.21 -6.74
C SER A 205 6.56 -36.66 -7.19
N GLY A 206 6.14 -36.87 -8.43
CA GLY A 206 6.46 -38.08 -9.18
C GLY A 206 7.95 -38.13 -9.52
N GLY A 207 8.51 -39.34 -9.59
CA GLY A 207 9.84 -39.57 -10.17
C GLY A 207 10.50 -40.88 -9.78
N ALA A 208 10.65 -41.78 -10.77
CA ALA A 208 11.47 -43.00 -10.83
C ALA A 208 10.96 -44.20 -10.02
N LYS A 209 10.72 -45.38 -10.63
CA LYS A 209 11.58 -46.10 -11.56
C LYS A 209 10.78 -46.97 -12.54
#